data_AF-A0A1K1NRY2-F1
#
_entry.id   AF-A0A1K1NRY2-F1
#
_cell.length_a   1.000
_cell.length_b   1.000
_cell.length_c   1.000
_cell.angle_alpha   90.00
_cell.angle_beta   90.00
_cell.angle_gamma   90.00
#
_symmetry.space_group_name_H-M   'P 1'
#
loop_
_entity.id
_entity.type
_entity.pdbx_description
1 polymer ?
#
loop_
_entity_poly.entity_id
_entity_poly.type
_entity_poly.pdbx_seq_one_letter_code
_entity_poly.pdbx_strand_id
1 'polypeptide(L)'
;MNKVLGILGVLLPFLSIIWMKETSMGFIVGDYLLGLLGIPAWSRGGESGLHWSAISGLVLLLLGWLEARRYGRTVRSRRWWTRYNVVLVLFFMTYSTLAGKLPYVWMAGAQGVEAIGYSPKGSECSYKSEPPQEQVVIVMTCSYRLVNYSGKPVTFLLSPDVNRRLGGGMNLHGIIRPVEFEPFRHTMEPRAEMSFTTSFRSGPVGSYSGEGSFNQVRFLLSSEGITRQL
;
A
#
# COMPACT_ATOMS: atom_id res chain seq x y z
N MET A 1 -2.29 -2.58 41.49
CA MET A 1 -2.32 -2.24 40.05
C MET A 1 -3.17 -3.25 39.33
N ASN A 2 -4.08 -2.80 38.45
CA ASN A 2 -5.00 -3.68 37.75
C ASN A 2 -4.24 -4.55 36.75
N LYS A 3 -4.37 -5.88 36.85
CA LYS A 3 -3.69 -6.85 35.97
C LYS A 3 -4.00 -6.56 34.50
N VAL A 4 -5.23 -6.15 34.20
CA VAL A 4 -5.69 -5.76 32.86
C VAL A 4 -4.87 -4.58 32.31
N LEU A 5 -4.66 -3.53 33.10
CA LEU A 5 -3.88 -2.36 32.68
C LEU A 5 -2.42 -2.73 32.38
N GLY A 6 -1.83 -3.61 33.20
CA GLY A 6 -0.48 -4.09 32.99
C GLY A 6 -0.33 -4.90 31.71
N ILE A 7 -1.26 -5.82 31.44
CA ILE A 7 -1.29 -6.62 30.20
C ILE A 7 -1.46 -5.71 28.98
N LEU A 8 -2.38 -4.75 29.05
CA LEU A 8 -2.56 -3.75 27.99
C LEU A 8 -1.29 -2.95 27.75
N GLY A 9 -0.62 -2.49 28.81
CA GLY A 9 0.66 -1.79 28.70
C GLY A 9 1.75 -2.61 28.00
N VAL A 10 1.79 -3.92 28.22
CA VAL A 10 2.76 -4.82 27.56
C VAL A 10 2.43 -5.04 26.09
N LEU A 11 1.15 -5.15 25.72
CA LEU A 11 0.73 -5.43 24.34
C LEU A 11 0.69 -4.17 23.46
N LEU A 12 0.34 -3.02 24.03
CA LEU A 12 0.13 -1.78 23.29
C LEU A 12 1.35 -1.34 22.47
N PRO A 13 2.61 -1.48 22.93
CA PRO A 13 3.79 -1.21 22.12
C PRO A 13 3.88 -2.05 20.85
N PHE A 14 3.56 -3.35 20.90
CA PHE A 14 3.53 -4.20 19.70
C PHE A 14 2.46 -3.74 18.72
N LEU A 15 1.26 -3.44 19.21
CA LEU A 15 0.16 -2.92 18.39
C LEU A 15 0.51 -1.56 17.76
N SER A 16 1.22 -0.71 18.50
CA SER A 16 1.65 0.60 18.00
C SER A 16 2.66 0.48 16.86
N ILE A 17 3.57 -0.50 16.92
CA ILE A 17 4.50 -0.80 15.82
C ILE A 17 3.74 -1.29 14.60
N ILE A 18 2.77 -2.20 14.77
CA ILE A 18 1.91 -2.68 13.68
C ILE A 18 1.17 -1.52 13.01
N TRP A 19 0.66 -0.60 13.83
CA TRP A 19 -0.10 0.57 13.41
C TRP A 19 0.71 1.55 12.56
N MET A 20 1.94 1.90 12.98
CA MET A 20 2.71 2.96 12.33
C MET A 20 3.75 2.49 11.31
N LYS A 21 4.24 1.25 11.39
CA LYS A 21 5.43 0.85 10.63
C LYS A 21 5.05 0.35 9.22
N GLU A 22 5.73 0.89 8.23
CA GLU A 22 5.64 0.45 6.84
C GLU A 22 6.13 -0.99 6.68
N THR A 23 5.32 -1.82 6.04
CA THR A 23 5.69 -3.16 5.61
C THR A 23 6.67 -3.11 4.43
N SER A 24 7.33 -4.23 4.12
CA SER A 24 8.19 -4.31 2.93
C SER A 24 7.45 -4.06 1.60
N MET A 25 6.12 -4.19 1.59
CA MET A 25 5.27 -3.93 0.43
C MET A 25 4.79 -2.47 0.35
N GLY A 26 5.16 -1.60 1.30
CA GLY A 26 4.69 -0.22 1.34
C GLY A 26 3.35 0.01 2.03
N PHE A 27 2.74 -1.04 2.58
CA PHE A 27 1.48 -0.93 3.29
C PHE A 27 1.69 -0.51 4.76
N ILE A 28 0.83 0.37 5.27
CA ILE A 28 0.78 0.81 6.68
C ILE A 28 -0.63 0.54 7.20
N VAL A 29 -0.74 -0.26 8.27
CA VAL A 29 -2.03 -0.70 8.83
C VAL A 29 -2.85 0.49 9.34
N GLY A 30 -2.20 1.44 10.02
CA GLY A 30 -2.87 2.64 10.52
C GLY A 30 -3.47 3.50 9.41
N ASP A 31 -2.79 3.63 8.26
CA ASP A 31 -3.28 4.42 7.12
C ASP A 31 -4.56 3.80 6.53
N TYR A 32 -4.57 2.47 6.41
CA TYR A 32 -5.74 1.73 5.95
C TYR A 32 -6.93 1.89 6.89
N LEU A 33 -6.72 1.71 8.19
CA LEU A 33 -7.79 1.84 9.20
C LEU A 33 -8.32 3.28 9.31
N LEU A 34 -7.44 4.28 9.23
CA LEU A 34 -7.86 5.69 9.15
C LEU A 34 -8.68 5.93 7.88
N GLY A 35 -8.26 5.39 6.73
CA GLY A 35 -8.99 5.47 5.48
C GLY A 35 -10.39 4.86 5.54
N LEU A 36 -10.57 3.73 6.24
CA LEU A 36 -11.89 3.12 6.48
C LEU A 36 -12.81 4.02 7.31
N LEU A 37 -12.24 4.84 8.19
CA LEU A 37 -12.96 5.83 9.00
C LEU A 37 -13.16 7.17 8.27
N GLY A 38 -12.73 7.28 7.02
CA GLY A 38 -12.77 8.54 6.25
C GLY A 38 -11.75 9.59 6.73
N ILE A 39 -10.79 9.20 7.56
CA ILE A 39 -9.73 10.08 8.07
C ILE A 39 -8.54 9.99 7.12
N PRO A 40 -8.05 11.10 6.54
CA PRO A 40 -6.86 11.07 5.70
C PRO A 40 -5.66 10.66 6.55
N ALA A 41 -4.78 9.80 6.02
CA ALA A 41 -3.55 9.39 6.71
C ALA A 41 -2.55 10.54 6.89
N TRP A 42 -2.62 11.55 6.01
CA TRP A 42 -1.71 12.70 5.97
C TRP A 42 -2.47 14.01 6.15
N SER A 43 -1.89 14.96 6.89
CA SER A 43 -2.57 16.22 7.22
C SER A 43 -2.82 17.15 6.02
N ARG A 44 -2.03 17.06 4.95
CA ARG A 44 -2.17 17.89 3.74
C ARG A 44 -2.57 17.10 2.49
N GLY A 45 -2.90 15.81 2.64
CA GLY A 45 -3.19 14.91 1.52
C GLY A 45 -1.96 14.57 0.68
N GLY A 46 -2.12 13.61 -0.24
CA GLY A 46 -1.09 13.25 -1.22
C GLY A 46 0.29 12.91 -0.64
N GLU A 47 0.34 12.21 0.48
CA GLU A 47 1.59 11.86 1.20
C GLU A 47 2.43 13.05 1.67
N SER A 48 1.79 14.21 1.88
CA SER A 48 2.46 15.42 2.33
C SER A 48 1.97 15.87 3.71
N GLY A 49 2.87 16.47 4.49
CA GLY A 49 2.56 17.00 5.83
C GLY A 49 2.80 16.00 6.96
N LEU A 50 1.97 16.05 8.00
CA LEU A 50 2.07 15.20 9.18
C LEU A 50 1.38 13.86 8.92
N HIS A 51 2.07 12.77 9.24
CA HIS A 51 1.56 11.41 9.08
C HIS A 51 0.85 10.95 10.36
N TRP A 52 -0.48 10.92 10.33
CA TRP A 52 -1.30 10.72 11.52
C TRP A 52 -1.13 9.33 12.14
N SER A 53 -0.97 8.29 11.33
CA SER A 53 -0.70 6.94 11.83
C SER A 53 0.65 6.85 12.54
N ALA A 54 1.68 7.53 12.02
CA ALA A 54 2.98 7.63 12.68
C ALA A 54 2.91 8.35 14.02
N ILE A 55 2.28 9.52 14.06
CA ILE A 55 2.17 10.32 15.29
C ILE A 55 1.36 9.59 16.35
N SER A 56 0.17 9.09 15.99
CA SER A 56 -0.67 8.33 16.92
C SER A 56 0.00 7.04 17.39
N GLY A 57 0.70 6.33 16.49
CA GLY A 57 1.50 5.17 16.85
C GLY A 57 2.60 5.49 17.86
N LEU A 58 3.34 6.59 17.69
CA LEU A 58 4.34 7.04 18.66
C LEU A 58 3.74 7.34 20.04
N VAL A 59 2.57 8.00 20.07
CA VAL A 59 1.85 8.26 21.33
C VAL A 59 1.45 6.95 22.01
N LEU A 60 0.87 6.00 21.27
CA LEU A 60 0.49 4.69 21.79
C LEU A 60 1.70 3.88 22.28
N LEU A 61 2.82 3.96 21.55
CA LEU A 61 4.08 3.32 21.93
C LEU A 61 4.58 3.85 23.28
N LEU A 62 4.62 5.17 23.44
CA LEU A 62 5.07 5.82 24.67
C LEU A 62 4.17 5.49 25.85
N LEU A 63 2.85 5.61 25.70
CA LEU A 63 1.89 5.29 26.75
C LEU A 63 1.97 3.82 27.15
N GLY A 64 2.02 2.91 26.17
CA GLY A 64 2.17 1.48 26.41
C GLY A 64 3.48 1.15 27.12
N TRP A 65 4.60 1.73 26.67
CA TRP A 65 5.90 1.52 27.29
C TRP A 65 5.96 2.03 28.74
N LEU A 66 5.36 3.19 29.03
CA LEU A 66 5.26 3.73 30.39
C LEU A 66 4.47 2.80 31.31
N GLU A 67 3.34 2.27 30.84
CA GLU A 67 2.52 1.31 31.60
C GLU A 67 3.24 -0.05 31.76
N ALA A 68 3.88 -0.57 30.71
CA ALA A 68 4.71 -1.77 30.81
C ALA A 68 5.85 -1.61 31.83
N ARG A 69 6.46 -0.42 31.90
CA ARG A 69 7.51 -0.11 32.89
C ARG A 69 6.96 -0.10 34.31
N ARG A 70 5.77 0.50 34.52
CA ARG A 70 5.08 0.48 35.82
C ARG A 70 4.77 -0.96 36.23
N TYR A 71 4.29 -1.78 35.30
CA TYR A 71 4.06 -3.23 35.49
C TYR A 71 5.32 -4.02 35.83
N GLY A 72 6.41 -3.81 35.11
CA GLY A 72 7.69 -4.47 35.39
C GLY A 72 8.23 -4.18 36.80
N ARG A 73 8.03 -2.95 37.31
CA ARG A 73 8.42 -2.60 38.69
C ARG A 73 7.63 -3.40 39.72
N THR A 74 6.34 -3.62 39.49
CA THR A 74 5.51 -4.44 40.40
C THR A 74 5.85 -5.92 40.36
N VAL A 75 6.26 -6.45 39.20
CA VAL A 75 6.67 -7.87 39.03
C VAL A 75 8.12 -8.11 39.50
N ARG A 76 8.83 -7.05 39.94
CA ARG A 76 10.12 -7.05 40.65
C ARG A 76 11.28 -7.79 39.95
N SER A 77 11.19 -7.99 38.63
CA SER A 77 12.23 -8.68 37.85
C SER A 77 12.90 -7.73 36.87
N ARG A 78 14.10 -7.24 37.21
CA ARG A 78 14.95 -6.46 36.29
C ARG A 78 15.21 -7.23 34.98
N ARG A 79 15.34 -8.55 35.07
CA ARG A 79 15.52 -9.44 33.91
C ARG A 79 14.33 -9.41 32.96
N TRP A 80 13.09 -9.36 33.49
CA TRP A 80 11.88 -9.25 32.67
C TRP A 80 11.89 -7.97 31.85
N TRP A 81 12.21 -6.82 32.48
CA TRP A 81 12.22 -5.53 31.79
C TRP A 81 13.26 -5.50 30.65
N THR A 82 14.46 -6.01 30.90
CA THR A 82 15.49 -6.11 29.85
C THR A 82 15.02 -7.01 28.70
N ARG A 83 14.49 -8.21 28.99
CA ARG A 83 13.98 -9.13 27.96
C ARG A 83 12.85 -8.50 27.15
N TYR A 84 11.91 -7.82 27.80
CA TYR A 84 10.81 -7.14 27.15
C TYR A 84 11.30 -6.08 26.15
N ASN A 85 12.22 -5.20 26.55
CA ASN A 85 12.76 -4.17 25.64
C ASN A 85 13.55 -4.79 24.49
N VAL A 86 14.32 -5.86 24.74
CA VAL A 86 15.03 -6.59 23.66
C VAL A 86 14.04 -7.16 22.67
N VAL A 87 12.97 -7.83 23.12
CA VAL A 87 11.92 -8.38 22.24
C VAL A 87 11.22 -7.27 21.47
N LEU A 88 10.90 -6.14 22.12
CA LEU A 88 10.25 -5.01 21.48
C LEU A 88 11.13 -4.40 20.37
N VAL A 89 12.44 -4.24 20.61
CA VAL A 89 13.39 -3.75 19.62
C VAL A 89 13.55 -4.75 18.48
N LEU A 90 13.70 -6.05 18.78
CA LEU A 90 13.78 -7.10 17.75
C LEU A 90 12.51 -7.12 16.89
N PHE A 91 11.33 -6.99 17.52
CA PHE A 91 10.07 -6.91 16.82
C PHE A 91 10.01 -5.65 15.94
N PHE A 92 10.39 -4.49 16.46
CA PHE A 92 10.47 -3.25 15.67
C PHE A 92 11.35 -3.45 14.43
N MET A 93 12.54 -4.01 14.58
CA MET A 93 13.46 -4.22 13.46
C MET A 93 12.91 -5.21 12.42
N THR A 94 12.37 -6.35 12.87
CA THR A 94 11.98 -7.47 11.99
C THR A 94 10.56 -7.37 11.44
N TYR A 95 9.70 -6.53 12.02
CA TYR A 95 8.28 -6.45 11.67
C TYR A 95 8.03 -6.22 10.18
N SER A 96 8.75 -5.30 9.52
CA SER A 96 8.50 -4.98 8.10
C SER A 96 8.72 -6.18 7.18
N THR A 97 9.69 -7.03 7.51
CA THR A 97 9.98 -8.27 6.78
C THR A 97 8.99 -9.36 7.13
N LEU A 98 8.65 -9.53 8.40
CA LEU A 98 7.65 -10.51 8.86
C LEU A 98 6.27 -10.22 8.23
N ALA A 99 5.84 -8.96 8.26
CA ALA A 99 4.57 -8.52 7.71
C ALA A 99 4.50 -8.72 6.18
N GLY A 100 5.60 -8.57 5.46
CA GLY A 100 5.66 -8.86 4.02
C GLY A 100 5.44 -10.33 3.66
N LYS A 101 5.69 -11.25 4.60
CA LYS A 101 5.47 -12.69 4.40
C LYS A 101 4.05 -13.14 4.75
N LEU A 102 3.30 -12.37 5.55
CA LEU A 102 1.93 -12.72 5.94
C LEU A 102 0.98 -12.93 4.76
N PRO A 103 1.01 -12.10 3.68
CA PRO A 103 0.17 -12.32 2.50
C PRO A 103 0.38 -13.69 1.84
N TYR A 104 1.61 -14.23 1.84
CA TYR A 104 1.88 -15.56 1.27
C TYR A 104 1.14 -16.69 1.99
N VAL A 105 0.89 -16.51 3.29
CA VAL A 105 0.13 -17.45 4.14
C VAL A 105 -1.35 -17.19 4.02
N TRP A 106 -1.77 -15.93 4.15
CA TRP A 106 -3.18 -15.54 4.09
C TRP A 106 -3.82 -15.82 2.72
N MET A 107 -3.10 -15.51 1.64
CA MET A 107 -3.56 -15.69 0.26
C MET A 107 -3.14 -17.04 -0.34
N ALA A 108 -2.66 -17.99 0.47
CA ALA A 108 -2.23 -19.31 -0.02
C ALA A 108 -3.37 -20.10 -0.70
N GLY A 109 -4.62 -19.86 -0.28
CA GLY A 109 -5.82 -20.46 -0.87
C GLY A 109 -6.53 -19.62 -1.92
N ALA A 110 -6.08 -18.38 -2.17
CA ALA A 110 -6.70 -17.50 -3.14
C ALA A 110 -6.45 -18.01 -4.58
N GLN A 111 -7.40 -17.77 -5.48
CA GLN A 111 -7.35 -18.19 -6.88
C GLN A 111 -7.57 -17.02 -7.83
N GLY A 112 -7.08 -17.13 -9.07
CA GLY A 112 -7.24 -16.09 -10.09
C GLY A 112 -6.66 -14.74 -9.67
N VAL A 113 -7.34 -13.66 -10.03
CA VAL A 113 -6.91 -12.27 -9.73
C VAL A 113 -6.90 -11.92 -8.24
N GLU A 114 -7.60 -12.68 -7.40
CA GLU A 114 -7.57 -12.50 -5.94
C GLU A 114 -6.24 -12.91 -5.32
N ALA A 115 -5.48 -13.78 -6.00
CA ALA A 115 -4.15 -14.19 -5.56
C ALA A 115 -3.04 -13.21 -5.94
N ILE A 116 -3.33 -12.20 -6.77
CA ILE A 116 -2.34 -11.21 -7.18
C ILE A 116 -2.27 -10.07 -6.16
N GLY A 117 -1.08 -9.84 -5.61
CA GLY A 117 -0.73 -8.69 -4.79
C GLY A 117 -0.04 -7.61 -5.60
N TYR A 118 -0.13 -6.39 -5.10
CA TYR A 118 0.55 -5.22 -5.62
C TYR A 118 1.42 -4.60 -4.53
N SER A 119 2.62 -4.16 -4.91
CA SER A 119 3.50 -3.35 -4.06
C SER A 119 3.46 -1.90 -4.54
N PRO A 120 2.74 -1.00 -3.83
CA PRO A 120 2.78 0.43 -4.11
C PRO A 120 4.18 1.03 -4.02
N LYS A 121 5.02 0.46 -3.15
CA LYS A 121 6.38 0.95 -2.92
C LYS A 121 7.22 0.87 -4.19
N GLY A 122 7.76 2.01 -4.60
CA GLY A 122 8.62 2.13 -5.79
C GLY A 122 7.86 2.08 -7.12
N SER A 123 6.52 2.18 -7.10
CA SER A 123 5.75 2.30 -8.33
C SER A 123 5.56 3.77 -8.73
N GLU A 124 5.76 4.03 -10.02
CA GLU A 124 5.73 5.36 -10.62
C GLU A 124 5.11 5.24 -12.01
N CYS A 125 4.25 6.18 -12.38
CA CYS A 125 3.84 6.34 -13.76
C CYS A 125 4.18 7.74 -14.24
N SER A 126 4.69 7.83 -15.45
CA SER A 126 4.80 9.07 -16.21
C SER A 126 3.83 9.03 -17.37
N TYR A 127 3.28 10.18 -17.74
CA TYR A 127 2.45 10.31 -18.94
C TYR A 127 2.97 11.43 -19.80
N LYS A 128 2.76 11.29 -21.11
CA LYS A 128 3.02 12.33 -22.10
C LYS A 128 1.98 12.26 -23.20
N SER A 129 1.53 13.42 -23.67
CA SER A 129 0.80 13.52 -24.94
C SER A 129 1.77 13.37 -26.11
N GLU A 130 1.47 12.47 -27.04
CA GLU A 130 2.17 12.41 -28.32
C GLU A 130 1.55 13.44 -29.29
N PRO A 131 2.35 14.32 -29.93
CA PRO A 131 1.85 15.32 -30.85
C PRO A 131 1.21 14.66 -32.08
N PRO A 132 0.21 15.30 -32.70
CA PRO A 132 -0.73 14.59 -33.58
C PRO A 132 -0.14 14.28 -34.95
N GLN A 133 -0.62 13.17 -35.53
CA GLN A 133 -0.81 13.03 -36.98
C GLN A 133 -2.26 13.36 -37.38
N GLU A 134 -3.27 13.11 -36.52
CA GLU A 134 -4.69 13.49 -36.71
C GLU A 134 -5.46 13.72 -35.39
N GLN A 135 -5.18 12.95 -34.33
CA GLN A 135 -5.74 13.08 -32.99
C GLN A 135 -4.62 12.85 -31.95
N VAL A 136 -4.74 13.44 -30.76
CA VAL A 136 -3.73 13.30 -29.70
C VAL A 136 -3.92 11.96 -28.98
N VAL A 137 -2.82 11.27 -28.70
CA VAL A 137 -2.80 10.05 -27.85
C VAL A 137 -1.98 10.32 -26.60
N ILE A 138 -2.47 9.87 -25.45
CA ILE A 138 -1.72 9.92 -24.19
C ILE A 138 -1.04 8.57 -24.01
N VAL A 139 0.28 8.60 -23.87
CA VAL A 139 1.08 7.43 -23.53
C VAL A 139 1.47 7.53 -22.07
N MET A 140 1.04 6.56 -21.28
CA MET A 140 1.38 6.45 -19.87
C MET A 140 2.31 5.26 -19.63
N THR A 141 3.52 5.51 -19.19
CA THR A 141 4.50 4.47 -18.87
C THR A 141 4.55 4.29 -17.36
N CYS A 142 4.23 3.08 -16.91
CA CYS A 142 4.14 2.71 -15.51
C CYS A 142 5.16 1.66 -15.15
N SER A 143 5.92 1.91 -14.09
CA SER A 143 6.75 0.93 -13.40
C SER A 143 6.05 0.48 -12.13
N TYR A 144 5.82 -0.82 -11.98
CA TYR A 144 5.08 -1.38 -10.85
C TYR A 144 5.54 -2.80 -10.54
N ARG A 145 5.22 -3.30 -9.34
CA ARG A 145 5.60 -4.63 -8.88
C ARG A 145 4.37 -5.41 -8.45
N LEU A 146 4.23 -6.61 -9.01
CA LEU A 146 3.17 -7.55 -8.69
C LEU A 146 3.75 -8.82 -8.07
N VAL A 147 2.96 -9.48 -7.25
CA VAL A 147 3.29 -10.75 -6.61
C VAL A 147 2.14 -11.72 -6.84
N ASN A 148 2.42 -12.91 -7.38
CA ASN A 148 1.43 -13.99 -7.40
C ASN A 148 1.57 -14.83 -6.13
N TYR A 149 0.59 -14.74 -5.23
CA TYR A 149 0.61 -15.53 -4.00
C TYR A 149 0.09 -16.96 -4.17
N SER A 150 -0.49 -17.32 -5.31
CA SER A 150 -1.02 -18.68 -5.50
C SER A 150 0.07 -19.68 -5.87
N GLY A 151 -0.27 -20.97 -5.75
CA GLY A 151 0.54 -22.08 -6.26
C GLY A 151 0.31 -22.40 -7.74
N LYS A 152 -0.39 -21.54 -8.49
CA LYS A 152 -0.73 -21.75 -9.90
C LYS A 152 -0.39 -20.51 -10.74
N PRO A 153 -0.14 -20.65 -12.04
CA PRO A 153 -0.01 -19.49 -12.91
C PRO A 153 -1.35 -18.76 -12.98
N VAL A 154 -1.30 -17.42 -13.02
CA VAL A 154 -2.50 -16.57 -13.11
C VAL A 154 -2.35 -15.65 -14.31
N THR A 155 -3.34 -15.67 -15.19
CA THR A 155 -3.45 -14.75 -16.33
C THR A 155 -4.52 -13.69 -16.04
N PHE A 156 -4.19 -12.43 -16.30
CA PHE A 156 -5.07 -11.29 -16.07
C PHE A 156 -4.82 -10.17 -17.07
N LEU A 157 -5.80 -9.28 -17.18
CA LEU A 157 -5.73 -8.01 -17.86
C LEU A 157 -5.47 -6.91 -16.83
N LEU A 158 -4.50 -6.06 -17.09
CA LEU A 158 -4.12 -4.95 -16.22
C LEU A 158 -4.43 -3.62 -16.89
N SER A 159 -5.12 -2.73 -16.19
CA SER A 159 -5.32 -1.35 -16.63
C SER A 159 -5.11 -0.37 -15.47
N PRO A 160 -4.56 0.83 -15.72
CA PRO A 160 -4.35 1.83 -14.68
C PRO A 160 -5.68 2.45 -14.22
N ASP A 161 -5.85 2.67 -12.92
CA ASP A 161 -6.98 3.39 -12.33
C ASP A 161 -6.63 4.85 -12.05
N VAL A 162 -6.88 5.69 -13.06
CA VAL A 162 -6.53 7.12 -13.08
C VAL A 162 -7.59 8.03 -12.44
N ASN A 163 -8.74 7.49 -12.04
CA ASN A 163 -9.90 8.30 -11.66
C ASN A 163 -9.79 8.94 -10.26
N ARG A 164 -8.97 8.38 -9.35
CA ARG A 164 -9.06 8.69 -7.90
C ARG A 164 -7.95 9.57 -7.32
N ARG A 165 -6.72 9.56 -7.88
CA ARG A 165 -5.56 10.27 -7.28
C ARG A 165 -5.30 11.67 -7.85
N LEU A 166 -5.88 12.02 -8.98
CA LEU A 166 -5.65 13.30 -9.64
C LEU A 166 -6.59 14.43 -9.15
N GLY A 167 -7.13 14.33 -7.93
CA GLY A 167 -7.83 15.45 -7.27
C GLY A 167 -8.94 16.10 -8.10
N GLY A 168 -9.61 15.29 -8.94
CA GLY A 168 -10.50 15.77 -10.00
C GLY A 168 -10.27 15.04 -11.31
N GLY A 169 -10.20 13.69 -11.31
CA GLY A 169 -9.97 12.90 -12.52
C GLY A 169 -8.73 13.34 -13.32
N MET A 170 -8.53 12.78 -14.49
CA MET A 170 -7.98 13.62 -15.56
C MET A 170 -9.08 14.60 -15.98
N ASN A 171 -9.46 15.57 -15.14
CA ASN A 171 -9.87 16.87 -15.65
C ASN A 171 -8.59 17.56 -16.14
N LEU A 172 -7.97 16.96 -17.16
CA LEU A 172 -7.16 17.67 -18.13
C LEU A 172 -8.08 18.81 -18.53
N HIS A 173 -7.82 20.03 -18.09
CA HIS A 173 -8.67 21.20 -18.33
C HIS A 173 -9.20 21.15 -19.78
N GLY A 174 -10.44 20.65 -19.98
CA GLY A 174 -11.03 20.43 -21.31
C GLY A 174 -11.51 19.02 -21.71
N ILE A 175 -11.16 17.92 -21.05
CA ILE A 175 -11.64 16.57 -21.44
C ILE A 175 -12.77 16.09 -20.53
N ILE A 176 -14.00 16.08 -21.06
CA ILE A 176 -15.24 15.73 -20.35
C ILE A 176 -15.39 14.20 -20.11
N ARG A 177 -14.47 13.37 -20.63
CA ARG A 177 -14.54 11.91 -20.56
C ARG A 177 -13.34 11.31 -19.83
N PRO A 178 -13.54 10.31 -18.96
CA PRO A 178 -12.44 9.53 -18.42
C PRO A 178 -11.63 8.93 -19.57
N VAL A 179 -10.32 9.12 -19.52
CA VAL A 179 -9.41 8.54 -20.52
C VAL A 179 -9.23 7.07 -20.16
N GLU A 180 -9.77 6.19 -21.00
CA GLU A 180 -9.60 4.76 -20.89
C GLU A 180 -8.30 4.34 -21.58
N PHE A 181 -7.55 3.49 -20.89
CA PHE A 181 -6.30 2.91 -21.38
C PHE A 181 -6.53 1.45 -21.78
N GLU A 182 -5.96 1.04 -22.90
CA GLU A 182 -6.06 -0.35 -23.34
C GLU A 182 -5.43 -1.30 -22.30
N PRO A 183 -6.15 -2.35 -21.87
CA PRO A 183 -5.64 -3.26 -20.87
C PRO A 183 -4.54 -4.15 -21.45
N PHE A 184 -3.50 -4.40 -20.65
CA PHE A 184 -2.39 -5.26 -21.05
C PHE A 184 -2.53 -6.65 -20.44
N ARG A 185 -2.38 -7.70 -21.25
CA ARG A 185 -2.46 -9.09 -20.78
C ARG A 185 -1.13 -9.55 -20.19
N HIS A 186 -1.16 -10.01 -18.94
CA HIS A 186 -0.01 -10.61 -18.26
C HIS A 186 -0.34 -12.02 -17.75
N THR A 187 0.68 -12.87 -17.71
CA THR A 187 0.65 -14.15 -17.00
C THR A 187 1.78 -14.15 -15.98
N MET A 188 1.46 -14.45 -14.73
CA MET A 188 2.43 -14.55 -13.64
C MET A 188 2.58 -16.00 -13.19
N GLU A 189 3.82 -16.46 -13.12
CA GLU A 189 4.17 -17.77 -12.59
C GLU A 189 3.80 -17.91 -11.10
N PRO A 190 3.59 -19.14 -10.60
CA PRO A 190 3.33 -19.40 -9.18
C PRO A 190 4.38 -18.79 -8.27
N ARG A 191 3.95 -18.15 -7.17
CA ARG A 191 4.85 -17.57 -6.15
C ARG A 191 5.89 -16.57 -6.68
N ALA A 192 5.70 -16.05 -7.90
CA ALA A 192 6.63 -15.14 -8.52
C ALA A 192 6.37 -13.69 -8.09
N GLU A 193 7.46 -12.95 -7.89
CA GLU A 193 7.47 -11.50 -7.72
C GLU A 193 8.15 -10.89 -8.93
N MET A 194 7.44 -10.05 -9.67
CA MET A 194 7.92 -9.46 -10.91
C MET A 194 7.70 -7.95 -10.91
N SER A 195 8.72 -7.23 -11.35
CA SER A 195 8.62 -5.81 -11.67
C SER A 195 8.36 -5.67 -13.16
N PHE A 196 7.39 -4.84 -13.51
CA PHE A 196 6.99 -4.56 -14.88
C PHE A 196 7.19 -3.08 -15.18
N THR A 197 7.56 -2.79 -16.42
CA THR A 197 7.44 -1.46 -17.00
C THR A 197 6.57 -1.58 -18.24
N THR A 198 5.36 -1.03 -18.18
CA THR A 198 4.36 -1.15 -19.25
C THR A 198 3.92 0.23 -19.70
N SER A 199 3.83 0.43 -21.02
CA SER A 199 3.24 1.62 -21.60
C SER A 199 1.80 1.35 -22.00
N PHE A 200 0.89 2.14 -21.44
CA PHE A 200 -0.52 2.13 -21.74
C PHE A 200 -0.84 3.27 -22.71
N ARG A 201 -1.67 2.99 -23.71
CA ARG A 201 -2.13 3.98 -24.68
C ARG A 201 -3.59 4.30 -24.44
N SER A 202 -3.91 5.59 -24.44
CA SER A 202 -5.30 6.03 -24.43
C SER A 202 -5.95 5.84 -25.79
N GLY A 203 -7.28 5.79 -25.80
CA GLY A 203 -8.03 6.17 -27.00
C GLY A 203 -7.70 7.62 -27.44
N PRO A 204 -8.06 8.00 -28.66
CA PRO A 204 -7.80 9.34 -29.16
C PRO A 204 -8.51 10.42 -28.33
N VAL A 205 -7.82 11.51 -28.03
CA VAL A 205 -8.36 12.65 -27.28
C VAL A 205 -8.32 13.94 -28.10
N GLY A 206 -9.37 14.76 -27.94
CA GLY A 206 -9.62 15.93 -28.81
C GLY A 206 -8.57 17.04 -28.70
N SER A 207 -8.13 17.37 -27.49
CA SER A 207 -7.06 18.35 -27.29
C SER A 207 -6.41 18.15 -25.93
N TYR A 208 -5.19 17.64 -25.92
CA TYR A 208 -4.36 17.61 -24.72
C TYR A 208 -2.89 17.82 -25.08
N SER A 209 -2.20 18.65 -24.32
CA SER A 209 -0.75 18.76 -24.40
C SER A 209 -0.24 18.85 -22.98
N GLY A 210 0.53 17.86 -22.57
CA GLY A 210 1.09 17.84 -21.23
C GLY A 210 1.86 16.58 -20.93
N GLU A 211 2.71 16.71 -19.93
CA GLU A 211 3.48 15.63 -19.34
C GLU A 211 3.46 15.76 -17.82
N GLY A 212 3.66 14.64 -17.15
CA GLY A 212 3.73 14.61 -15.70
C GLY A 212 4.05 13.22 -15.18
N SER A 213 4.30 13.12 -13.89
CA SER A 213 4.49 11.85 -13.21
C SER A 213 3.76 11.83 -11.87
N PHE A 214 3.43 10.62 -11.42
CA PHE A 214 2.83 10.38 -10.12
C PHE A 214 3.22 8.99 -9.60
N ASN A 215 3.33 8.89 -8.28
CA ASN A 215 3.73 7.67 -7.60
C ASN A 215 2.51 6.88 -7.09
N GLN A 216 2.72 5.58 -6.84
CA GLN A 216 1.74 4.68 -6.22
C GLN A 216 0.41 4.59 -6.95
N VAL A 217 0.50 4.28 -8.25
CA VAL A 217 -0.65 4.18 -9.15
C VAL A 217 -1.48 2.95 -8.82
N ARG A 218 -2.79 3.13 -8.69
CA ARG A 218 -3.69 1.99 -8.52
C ARG A 218 -3.95 1.34 -9.86
N PHE A 219 -4.15 0.03 -9.85
CA PHE A 219 -4.42 -0.74 -11.05
C PHE A 219 -5.71 -1.53 -10.88
N LEU A 220 -6.40 -1.77 -12.00
CA LEU A 220 -7.50 -2.71 -12.11
C LEU A 220 -6.95 -3.98 -12.76
N LEU A 221 -7.16 -5.10 -12.07
CA LEU A 221 -6.97 -6.44 -12.60
C LEU A 221 -8.33 -6.96 -13.05
N SER A 222 -8.41 -7.51 -14.25
CA SER A 222 -9.60 -8.24 -14.68
C SER A 222 -9.25 -9.61 -15.25
N SER A 223 -10.05 -10.62 -14.89
CA SER A 223 -9.96 -11.96 -15.46
C SER A 223 -11.30 -12.66 -15.31
N GLU A 224 -11.76 -13.35 -16.36
CA GLU A 224 -12.98 -14.17 -16.35
C GLU A 224 -14.23 -13.47 -15.77
N GLY A 225 -14.38 -12.17 -16.04
CA GLY A 225 -15.52 -11.36 -15.57
C GLY A 225 -15.38 -10.81 -14.14
N ILE A 226 -14.31 -11.12 -13.43
CA ILE A 226 -13.99 -10.56 -12.11
C ILE A 226 -13.02 -9.39 -12.30
N THR A 227 -13.38 -8.22 -11.77
CA THR A 227 -12.51 -7.05 -11.73
C THR A 227 -12.14 -6.72 -10.29
N ARG A 228 -10.85 -6.58 -10.01
CA ARG A 228 -10.31 -6.26 -8.70
C ARG A 228 -9.41 -5.03 -8.79
N GLN A 229 -9.62 -4.08 -7.90
CA GLN A 229 -8.75 -2.94 -7.73
C GLN A 229 -7.58 -3.28 -6.78
N LEU A 230 -6.38 -2.87 -7.15
CA LEU A 230 -5.14 -2.95 -6.37
C LEU A 230 -4.81 -1.62 -5.68
#